data_AF-A0A0B4RCE9-F1
#
_entry.id   AF-A0A0B4RCE9-F1
#
_cell.length_a   1.000
_cell.length_b   1.000
_cell.length_c   1.000
_cell.angle_alpha   90.00
_cell.angle_beta   90.00
_cell.angle_gamma   90.00
#
_symmetry.space_group_name_H-M   'P 1'
#
loop_
_entity.id
_entity.type
_entity.pdbx_description
1 polymer ?
#
loop_
_entity_poly.entity_id
_entity_poly.type
_entity_poly.pdbx_seq_one_letter_code
_entity_poly.pdbx_strand_id
1 'polypeptide(L)'
;MKKVSISLIAGILLGIIVTALFFDYETPWTTYTYSGTDSLSEPTITKAIDIDFLFYMTIFSLVGAILVYLVWTYAENKRHEKFLAEYHKGKESRRNQ
;
A
#
# COMPACT_ATOMS: atom_id res chain seq x y z
N MET A 1 1.62 -12.86 11.50
CA MET A 1 0.79 -11.71 11.92
C MET A 1 1.49 -10.37 11.70
N LYS A 2 2.56 -10.03 12.45
CA LYS A 2 3.22 -8.69 12.36
C LYS A 2 3.62 -8.25 10.95
N LYS A 3 4.27 -9.12 10.17
CA LYS A 3 4.67 -8.81 8.78
C LYS A 3 3.48 -8.45 7.90
N VAL A 4 2.40 -9.22 7.98
CA VAL A 4 1.17 -9.00 7.20
C VAL A 4 0.53 -7.67 7.60
N SER A 5 0.38 -7.42 8.91
CA SER A 5 -0.20 -6.16 9.42
C SER A 5 0.61 -4.93 9.02
N ILE A 6 1.94 -4.99 9.12
CA ILE A 6 2.81 -3.85 8.74
C ILE A 6 2.79 -3.65 7.22
N SER A 7 2.77 -4.74 6.44
CA SER A 7 2.65 -4.65 4.99
C SER A 7 1.32 -4.02 4.59
N LEU A 8 0.23 -4.35 5.28
CA LEU A 8 -1.08 -3.74 5.04
C LEU A 8 -1.08 -2.24 5.37
N ILE A 9 -0.54 -1.85 6.52
CA ILE A 9 -0.45 -0.43 6.93
C ILE A 9 0.42 0.35 5.95
N ALA A 10 1.58 -0.19 5.58
CA ALA A 10 2.47 0.44 4.61
C ALA A 10 1.80 0.54 3.23
N GLY A 11 1.10 -0.51 2.80
CA GLY A 11 0.31 -0.51 1.58
C GLY A 11 -0.73 0.60 1.57
N ILE A 12 -1.54 0.72 2.62
CA ILE A 12 -2.55 1.78 2.76
C ILE A 12 -1.93 3.17 2.68
N LEU A 13 -0.84 3.42 3.39
CA LEU A 13 -0.14 4.70 3.35
C LEU A 13 0.38 5.02 1.94
N LEU A 14 0.99 4.04 1.27
CA LEU A 14 1.44 4.20 -0.11
C LEU A 14 0.28 4.44 -1.07
N GLY A 15 -0.83 3.71 -0.90
CA GLY A 15 -2.03 3.86 -1.73
C GLY A 15 -2.64 5.25 -1.61
N ILE A 16 -2.73 5.78 -0.39
CA ILE A 16 -3.20 7.16 -0.15
C ILE A 16 -2.26 8.17 -0.82
N ILE A 17 -0.95 8.07 -0.58
CA ILE A 17 0.04 9.02 -1.12
C ILE A 17 0.03 9.00 -2.65
N VAL A 18 0.06 7.83 -3.27
CA VAL A 18 0.06 7.69 -4.73
C VAL A 18 -1.24 8.24 -5.32
N THR A 19 -2.38 7.88 -4.75
CA THR A 19 -3.67 8.32 -5.30
C THR A 19 -3.84 9.84 -5.16
N ALA A 20 -3.43 10.42 -4.02
CA ALA A 20 -3.54 11.85 -3.79
C ALA A 20 -2.57 12.70 -4.62
N LEU A 21 -1.38 12.19 -4.94
CA LEU A 21 -0.37 12.95 -5.69
C LEU A 21 -0.50 12.84 -7.21
N PHE A 22 -0.98 11.70 -7.72
CA PHE A 22 -0.98 11.42 -9.15
C PHE A 22 -2.33 11.59 -9.83
N PHE A 23 -3.42 11.60 -9.07
CA PHE A 23 -4.75 11.82 -9.60
C PHE A 23 -5.21 13.16 -9.03
N ASP A 24 -5.35 14.15 -9.90
CA ASP A 24 -5.63 15.55 -9.62
C ASP A 24 -7.08 15.74 -9.12
N TYR A 25 -7.40 15.10 -7.99
CA TYR A 25 -8.72 15.12 -7.38
C TYR A 25 -8.95 16.50 -6.74
N GLU A 26 -9.85 17.30 -7.33
CA GLU A 26 -10.16 18.67 -6.86
C GLU A 26 -10.55 18.70 -5.38
N THR A 27 -11.39 17.75 -4.94
CA THR A 27 -11.64 17.45 -3.53
C THR A 27 -12.08 15.98 -3.37
N PRO A 28 -11.29 15.10 -2.72
CA PRO A 28 -11.65 13.67 -2.55
C PRO A 28 -12.95 13.41 -1.76
N TRP A 29 -13.58 14.46 -1.25
CA TRP A 29 -14.68 14.45 -0.27
C TRP A 29 -15.89 15.29 -0.69
N THR A 30 -15.90 15.82 -1.92
CA THR A 30 -17.05 16.60 -2.43
C THR A 30 -17.53 16.01 -3.74
N THR A 31 -18.82 15.71 -3.82
CA THR A 31 -19.47 15.32 -5.07
C THR A 31 -20.60 16.30 -5.36
N TYR A 32 -20.62 16.85 -6.57
CA TYR A 32 -21.71 17.70 -7.04
C TYR A 32 -22.76 16.82 -7.72
N THR A 33 -23.94 16.69 -7.12
CA THR A 33 -25.06 15.98 -7.74
C THR A 33 -26.06 16.97 -8.30
N TYR A 34 -26.29 16.90 -9.61
CA TYR A 34 -27.40 17.60 -10.27
C TYR A 34 -28.65 16.73 -10.13
N SER A 35 -29.63 17.18 -9.37
CA SER A 35 -30.96 16.58 -9.35
C SER A 35 -31.61 16.84 -10.72
N GLY A 36 -31.74 15.81 -11.55
CA GLY A 36 -32.22 15.91 -12.93
C GLY A 36 -33.67 16.35 -13.13
N THR A 37 -34.32 16.89 -12.11
CA THR A 37 -35.73 17.34 -12.15
C THR A 37 -35.89 18.81 -12.49
N ASP A 38 -34.85 19.64 -12.40
CA ASP A 38 -34.95 21.04 -12.79
C ASP A 38 -33.58 21.56 -13.23
N SER A 39 -33.40 21.85 -14.52
CA SER A 39 -32.17 22.41 -15.09
C SER A 39 -31.82 23.82 -14.57
N LEU A 40 -32.68 24.37 -13.70
CA LEU A 40 -32.56 25.67 -13.03
C LEU A 40 -32.27 25.56 -11.52
N SER A 41 -32.20 24.34 -10.97
CA SER A 41 -31.94 24.13 -9.54
C SER A 41 -30.44 24.18 -9.21
N GLU A 42 -30.09 24.88 -8.13
CA GLU A 42 -28.69 24.96 -7.65
C GLU A 42 -28.16 23.55 -7.34
N PRO A 43 -26.90 23.24 -7.71
CA PRO A 43 -26.31 21.93 -7.46
C PRO A 43 -26.35 21.62 -5.96
N THR A 44 -26.90 20.46 -5.60
CA THR A 44 -26.86 20.01 -4.21
C THR A 44 -25.45 19.52 -3.92
N ILE A 45 -24.71 20.28 -3.11
CA ILE A 45 -23.36 19.89 -2.68
C ILE A 45 -23.51 18.77 -1.65
N THR A 46 -23.17 17.54 -2.05
CA THR A 46 -23.14 16.40 -1.13
C THR A 46 -21.69 16.10 -0.78
N LYS A 47 -21.36 16.10 0.53
CA LYS A 47 -20.04 15.66 0.99
C LYS A 47 -19.97 14.13 0.93
N ALA A 48 -19.57 13.60 -0.21
CA ALA A 48 -19.35 12.18 -0.44
C ALA A 48 -17.89 11.95 -0.85
N ILE A 49 -17.35 10.80 -0.44
CA ILE A 49 -16.04 10.37 -0.92
C ILE A 49 -16.16 10.07 -2.41
N ASP A 50 -15.22 10.60 -3.19
CA ASP A 50 -15.10 10.30 -4.60
C ASP A 50 -14.86 8.79 -4.79
N ILE A 51 -15.75 8.13 -5.54
CA ILE A 51 -15.71 6.69 -5.75
C ILE A 51 -14.44 6.30 -6.52
N ASP A 52 -14.01 7.12 -7.47
CA ASP A 52 -12.80 6.85 -8.25
C ASP A 52 -11.58 6.93 -7.33
N PHE A 53 -11.53 7.95 -6.47
CA PHE A 53 -10.46 8.05 -5.46
C PHE A 53 -10.41 6.80 -4.58
N LEU A 54 -11.56 6.37 -4.05
CA LEU A 54 -11.63 5.19 -3.18
C LEU A 54 -11.21 3.90 -3.92
N PHE A 55 -11.60 3.77 -5.18
CA PHE A 55 -11.27 2.62 -6.01
C PHE A 55 -9.76 2.54 -6.27
N TYR A 56 -9.14 3.62 -6.75
CA TYR A 56 -7.70 3.63 -7.01
C TYR A 56 -6.89 3.52 -5.72
N MET A 57 -7.29 4.22 -4.65
CA MET A 57 -6.66 4.10 -3.33
C MET A 57 -6.63 2.65 -2.88
N THR A 58 -7.73 1.91 -3.05
CA THR A 58 -7.84 0.51 -2.68
C THR A 58 -6.89 -0.36 -3.49
N ILE A 59 -6.86 -0.19 -4.82
CA ILE A 59 -5.96 -0.95 -5.71
C ILE A 59 -4.50 -0.71 -5.34
N PHE A 60 -4.08 0.55 -5.25
CA PHE A 60 -2.70 0.88 -4.91
C PHE A 60 -2.32 0.43 -3.50
N SER A 61 -3.27 0.44 -2.56
CA SER A 61 -3.04 -0.09 -1.22
C SER A 61 -2.77 -1.59 -1.21
N LEU A 62 -3.55 -2.36 -1.97
CA LEU A 62 -3.38 -3.82 -2.07
C LEU A 62 -2.07 -4.18 -2.78
N VAL A 63 -1.79 -3.53 -3.92
CA VAL A 63 -0.55 -3.73 -4.68
C VAL A 63 0.67 -3.35 -3.83
N GLY A 64 0.61 -2.20 -3.15
CA GLY A 64 1.66 -1.75 -2.24
C GLY A 64 1.90 -2.72 -1.09
N ALA A 65 0.83 -3.25 -0.48
CA ALA A 65 0.96 -4.23 0.60
C ALA A 65 1.63 -5.54 0.12
N ILE A 66 1.28 -6.03 -1.06
CA ILE A 66 1.92 -7.21 -1.66
C ILE A 66 3.41 -6.95 -1.90
N LEU A 67 3.77 -5.81 -2.50
CA LEU A 67 5.16 -5.46 -2.77
C LEU A 67 5.98 -5.35 -1.49
N VAL A 68 5.47 -4.66 -0.48
CA VAL A 68 6.15 -4.53 0.83
C VAL A 68 6.35 -5.91 1.46
N TYR A 69 5.34 -6.77 1.41
CA TYR A 69 5.44 -8.13 1.95
C TYR A 69 6.51 -8.97 1.24
N LEU A 70 6.56 -8.89 -0.10
CA LEU A 70 7.53 -9.61 -0.91
C LEU A 70 8.96 -9.12 -0.66
N VAL A 71 9.18 -7.80 -0.65
CA VAL A 71 10.50 -7.21 -0.38
C VAL A 71 10.98 -7.58 1.02
N TRP A 72 10.10 -7.50 2.03
CA TRP A 72 10.44 -7.90 3.39
C TRP A 72 10.82 -9.38 3.45
N THR A 73 10.01 -10.24 2.84
CA THR A 73 10.27 -11.69 2.83
C THR A 73 11.58 -12.04 2.11
N TYR A 74 11.86 -11.38 0.99
CA TYR A 74 13.12 -11.53 0.30
C TYR A 74 14.32 -11.09 1.16
N ALA A 75 14.21 -9.95 1.85
CA ALA A 75 15.26 -9.44 2.72
C ALA A 75 15.54 -10.36 3.93
N GLU A 76 14.50 -10.97 4.51
CA GLU A 76 14.64 -11.95 5.58
C GLU A 76 15.33 -13.24 5.10
N ASN A 77 14.91 -13.78 3.95
CA ASN A 77 15.52 -14.99 3.40
C ASN A 77 17.01 -14.78 3.12
N LYS A 78 17.38 -13.64 2.54
CA LYS A 78 18.78 -13.30 2.25
C LYS A 78 19.63 -13.16 3.52
N ARG A 79 19.05 -12.65 4.61
CA ARG A 79 19.74 -12.61 5.92
C ARG A 79 19.93 -14.01 6.49
N HIS A 80 18.93 -14.89 6.34
CA HIS A 80 19.00 -16.25 6.84
C HIS A 80 20.06 -17.08 6.10
N GLU A 81 20.12 -16.97 4.77
CA GLU A 81 21.14 -17.64 3.95
C GLU A 81 22.56 -17.21 4.32
N LYS A 82 22.79 -15.90 4.51
CA LYS A 82 24.09 -15.38 4.96
C LYS A 82 24.49 -15.95 6.32
N PHE A 83 23.55 -15.99 7.27
CA PHE A 83 23.79 -16.55 8.59
C PHE A 83 24.19 -18.04 8.52
N LEU A 84 23.48 -18.84 7.71
CA LEU A 84 23.80 -20.25 7.53
C LEU A 84 25.20 -20.45 6.92
N ALA A 85 25.53 -19.65 5.90
CA ALA A 85 26.85 -19.71 5.26
C ALA A 85 27.99 -19.40 6.26
N GLU A 86 27.82 -18.37 7.10
CA GLU A 86 28.79 -18.04 8.15
C GLU A 86 28.88 -19.13 9.22
N TYR A 87 27.75 -19.70 9.64
CA TYR A 87 27.71 -20.78 10.62
C TYR A 87 28.45 -22.05 10.13
N HIS A 88 28.21 -22.46 8.88
CA HIS A 88 28.89 -23.62 8.29
C HIS A 88 30.40 -23.41 8.16
N LYS A 89 30.82 -22.22 7.69
CA LYS A 89 32.24 -21.86 7.60
C LYS A 89 32.95 -21.88 8.96
N GLY A 90 32.28 -21.38 10.02
CA GLY A 90 32.81 -21.43 11.38
C GLY A 90 32.93 -22.86 11.93
N LYS A 91 32.00 -23.75 11.57
CA LYS A 91 32.00 -25.15 12.00
C LYS A 91 33.11 -25.96 11.33
N GLU A 92 33.36 -25.77 10.03
CA GLU A 92 34.48 -26.41 9.32
C GLU A 92 35.84 -25.97 9.89
N SER A 93 36.00 -24.68 10.18
CA SER A 93 37.24 -24.16 10.77
C SER A 93 37.57 -24.78 12.14
N ARG A 94 36.58 -25.14 12.95
CA ARG A 94 36.79 -25.78 14.27
C ARG A 94 37.02 -27.28 14.18
N ARG A 95 36.66 -27.92 13.06
CA ARG A 95 36.82 -29.36 12.86
C ARG A 95 38.19 -29.73 12.27
N ASN A 96 38.86 -28.74 11.67
CA ASN A 96 40.19 -28.85 11.08
C ASN A 96 41.31 -28.35 12.01
N GLN A 97 40.98 -28.00 13.26
CA GLN A 97 41.90 -27.71 14.37
C GLN A 97 41.92 -28.89 15.34
#